data_AF-A0A2N2SKR0-F1
#
_entry.id   AF-A0A2N2SKR0-F1
#
_cell.length_a   1.000
_cell.length_b   1.000
_cell.length_c   1.000
_cell.angle_alpha   90.00
_cell.angle_beta   90.00
_cell.angle_gamma   90.00
#
_symmetry.space_group_name_H-M   'P 1'
#
loop_
_entity.id
_entity.type
_entity.pdbx_description
1 polymer ?
#
loop_
_entity_poly.entity_id
_entity_poly.type
_entity_poly.pdbx_seq_one_letter_code
_entity_poly.pdbx_strand_id
1 'polypeptide(L)'
;MPSPLVRCVVLAGVLPLLAACENSAVAYSIEGKEHALTLIREQPYFWDDEVRQFIVAARLPHCQRKVSIHPGRTAMTEIEVFEAGDQMWA
;
A
#
# COMPACT_ATOMS: atom_id res chain seq x y z
N MET A 1 32.75 27.92 -0.70
CA MET A 1 32.29 26.60 -0.22
C MET A 1 31.22 26.84 0.84
N PRO A 2 30.03 26.23 0.75
CA PRO A 2 28.98 26.45 1.75
C PRO A 2 29.44 25.96 3.13
N SER A 3 29.06 26.68 4.19
CA SER A 3 29.42 26.33 5.56
C SER A 3 28.74 25.02 5.98
N PRO A 4 29.31 24.26 6.95
CA PRO A 4 28.75 22.98 7.38
C PRO A 4 27.31 23.11 7.90
N LEU A 5 26.96 24.25 8.52
CA LEU A 5 25.59 24.54 8.96
C LEU A 5 24.59 24.63 7.81
N VAL A 6 24.94 25.33 6.72
CA VAL A 6 24.07 25.44 5.54
C VAL A 6 23.84 24.06 4.92
N ARG A 7 24.88 23.22 4.89
CA ARG A 7 24.79 21.86 4.37
C ARG A 7 23.87 20.97 5.21
N CYS A 8 23.94 21.08 6.54
CA CYS A 8 23.04 20.37 7.45
C CYS A 8 21.58 20.83 7.31
N VAL A 9 21.33 22.13 7.17
CA VAL A 9 19.97 22.67 6.98
C VAL A 9 19.37 22.19 5.66
N VAL A 10 20.14 22.21 4.57
CA VAL A 10 19.69 21.69 3.28
C VAL A 10 19.39 20.19 3.36
N LEU A 11 20.27 19.40 4.00
CA LEU A 11 20.04 17.97 4.19
C LEU A 11 18.78 17.69 5.04
N ALA A 12 18.58 18.45 6.12
CA ALA A 12 17.41 18.33 6.96
C ALA A 12 16.11 18.70 6.23
N GLY A 13 16.16 19.72 5.36
CA GLY A 13 15.00 20.13 4.56
C GLY A 13 14.63 19.13 3.45
N VAL A 14 15.60 18.41 2.89
CA VAL A 14 15.37 17.42 1.83
C VAL A 14 14.97 16.04 2.40
N LEU A 15 15.36 15.73 3.63
CA LEU A 15 15.05 14.46 4.31
C LEU A 15 13.56 14.04 4.28
N PRO A 16 12.57 14.92 4.57
CA PRO A 16 11.16 14.51 4.58
C PRO A 16 10.62 14.07 3.21
N LEU A 17 11.24 14.52 2.11
CA LEU A 17 10.85 14.12 0.75
C LEU A 17 11.08 12.61 0.51
N LEU A 18 11.93 11.96 1.31
CA LEU A 18 12.20 10.52 1.23
C LEU A 18 11.26 9.67 2.08
N ALA A 19 10.54 10.27 3.04
CA ALA A 19 9.72 9.55 4.02
C ALA A 19 8.21 9.59 3.71
N ALA A 20 7.78 10.36 2.72
CA ALA A 20 6.37 10.66 2.45
C ALA A 20 5.73 9.79 1.33
N CYS A 21 6.34 8.66 0.98
CA CYS A 21 5.85 7.77 -0.08
C CYS A 21 5.23 6.51 0.55
N GLU A 22 3.95 6.24 0.28
CA GLU A 22 3.29 5.01 0.70
C GLU A 22 3.66 3.82 -0.20
N ASN A 23 4.22 2.75 0.39
CA ASN A 23 4.42 1.46 -0.26
C ASN A 23 4.12 0.34 0.74
N SER A 24 2.82 0.07 0.91
CA SER A 24 2.30 -0.80 1.95
C SER A 24 1.67 -2.05 1.32
N ALA A 25 1.85 -3.19 1.97
CA ALA A 25 1.18 -4.43 1.60
C ALA A 25 0.64 -5.14 2.84
N VAL A 26 -0.59 -5.64 2.75
CA VAL A 26 -1.22 -6.47 3.79
C VAL A 26 -1.74 -7.75 3.14
N ALA A 27 -1.50 -8.88 3.79
CA ALA A 27 -1.87 -10.19 3.28
C ALA A 27 -2.83 -10.90 4.24
N TYR A 28 -3.89 -11.47 3.68
CA TYR A 28 -4.81 -12.37 4.35
C TYR A 28 -4.58 -13.80 3.84
N SER A 29 -4.20 -14.69 4.74
CA SER A 29 -3.94 -16.11 4.44
C SER A 29 -5.21 -16.92 4.64
N ILE A 30 -5.59 -17.71 3.64
CA ILE A 30 -6.83 -18.51 3.66
C ILE A 30 -6.53 -19.92 4.20
N GLU A 31 -5.47 -20.57 3.71
CA GLU A 31 -5.11 -21.97 4.04
C GLU A 31 -3.58 -22.12 4.12
N GLY A 32 -2.93 -21.21 4.85
CA GLY A 32 -1.47 -21.13 4.92
C GLY A 32 -0.87 -20.13 3.91
N LYS A 33 0.43 -20.25 3.63
CA LYS A 33 1.18 -19.22 2.88
C LYS A 33 0.97 -19.26 1.37
N GLU A 34 0.54 -20.40 0.85
CA GLU A 34 0.37 -20.63 -0.59
C GLU A 34 -0.96 -20.05 -1.11
N HIS A 35 -1.96 -19.93 -0.23
CA HIS A 35 -3.30 -19.41 -0.53
C HIS A 35 -3.51 -18.09 0.20
N ALA A 36 -3.33 -16.96 -0.49
CA ALA A 36 -3.40 -15.64 0.13
C ALA A 36 -4.00 -14.59 -0.80
N LEU A 37 -4.67 -13.61 -0.17
CA LEU A 37 -5.11 -12.37 -0.79
C LEU A 37 -4.28 -11.22 -0.22
N THR A 38 -3.52 -10.54 -1.07
CA THR A 38 -2.68 -9.41 -0.67
C THR A 38 -3.19 -8.12 -1.28
N LEU A 39 -3.45 -7.11 -0.46
CA LEU A 39 -3.68 -5.74 -0.90
C LEU A 39 -2.33 -4.99 -0.90
N ILE A 40 -1.99 -4.41 -2.04
CA ILE A 40 -0.80 -3.58 -2.23
C ILE A 40 -1.26 -2.16 -2.55
N ARG A 41 -0.67 -1.17 -1.87
CA ARG A 41 -0.93 0.25 -2.08
C ARG A 41 0.41 0.96 -2.32
N GLU A 42 0.53 1.56 -3.51
CA GLU A 42 1.74 2.22 -3.99
C GLU A 42 1.43 3.69 -4.34
N GLN A 43 2.13 4.63 -3.71
CA GLN A 43 2.11 6.05 -4.05
C GLN A 43 3.35 6.39 -4.89
N PRO A 44 3.21 6.65 -6.20
CA PRO A 44 4.38 6.87 -7.08
C PRO A 44 5.24 8.06 -6.66
N TYR A 45 4.59 9.16 -6.24
CA TYR A 45 5.26 10.38 -5.81
C TYR A 45 4.65 10.92 -4.53
N PHE A 46 5.45 11.57 -3.67
CA PHE A 46 4.97 12.12 -2.39
C PHE A 46 3.91 13.23 -2.55
N TRP A 47 3.84 13.86 -3.73
CA TRP A 47 2.87 14.90 -4.07
C TRP A 47 1.61 14.36 -4.76
N ASP A 48 1.52 13.04 -4.97
CA ASP A 48 0.30 12.44 -5.50
C ASP A 48 -0.75 12.38 -4.39
N ASP A 49 -1.98 12.79 -4.69
CA ASP A 49 -3.12 12.69 -3.78
C ASP A 49 -3.82 11.31 -3.85
N GLU A 50 -3.38 10.47 -4.78
CA GLU A 50 -3.91 9.14 -5.03
C GLU A 50 -2.84 8.06 -4.87
N VAL A 51 -3.28 6.85 -4.53
CA VAL A 51 -2.46 5.64 -4.49
C VAL A 51 -2.95 4.63 -5.52
N ARG A 52 -2.00 3.98 -6.20
CA ARG A 52 -2.28 2.82 -7.04
C ARG A 52 -2.52 1.61 -6.15
N GLN A 53 -3.64 0.93 -6.37
CA GLN A 53 -4.05 -0.19 -5.56
C GLN A 53 -4.10 -1.47 -6.38
N PHE A 54 -3.64 -2.57 -5.78
CA PHE A 54 -3.65 -3.86 -6.41
C PHE A 54 -4.06 -4.95 -5.43
N ILE A 55 -4.89 -5.88 -5.90
CA ILE A 55 -5.14 -7.15 -5.22
C ILE A 55 -4.29 -8.22 -5.89
N VAL A 56 -3.51 -8.94 -5.11
CA VAL A 56 -2.78 -10.12 -5.55
C VAL A 56 -3.48 -11.34 -4.97
N ALA A 57 -4.15 -12.10 -5.84
CA ALA A 57 -4.67 -13.41 -5.48
C ALA A 57 -3.59 -14.45 -5.79
N ALA A 58 -3.17 -15.19 -4.76
CA ALA A 58 -2.18 -16.25 -4.86
C ALA A 58 -2.81 -17.59 -4.49
N ARG A 59 -2.63 -18.58 -5.38
CA ARG A 59 -2.91 -19.99 -5.15
C ARG A 59 -1.71 -20.79 -5.64
N LEU A 60 -0.61 -20.69 -4.91
CA LEU A 60 0.64 -21.33 -5.29
C LEU A 60 0.57 -22.86 -5.09
N PRO A 61 1.28 -23.65 -5.91
CA PRO A 61 2.08 -23.23 -7.07
C PRO A 61 1.24 -23.00 -8.34
N HIS A 62 -0.08 -23.16 -8.27
CA HIS A 62 -0.95 -23.19 -9.45
C HIS A 62 -1.01 -21.85 -10.20
N CYS A 63 -1.28 -20.76 -9.48
CA CYS A 63 -1.38 -19.44 -10.11
C CYS A 63 -1.18 -18.30 -9.12
N GLN A 64 -0.81 -17.14 -9.67
CA GLN A 64 -0.83 -15.86 -8.98
C GLN A 64 -1.23 -14.78 -9.97
N ARG A 65 -2.09 -13.85 -9.55
CA ARG A 65 -2.51 -12.73 -10.40
C ARG A 65 -2.57 -11.43 -9.61
N LYS A 66 -1.84 -10.42 -10.10
CA LYS A 66 -1.96 -9.02 -9.67
C LYS A 66 -3.04 -8.36 -10.51
N VAL A 67 -4.08 -7.82 -9.85
CA VAL A 67 -5.20 -7.12 -10.48
C VAL A 67 -5.22 -5.70 -9.95
N SER A 68 -5.22 -4.72 -10.84
CA SER A 68 -5.43 -3.31 -10.47
C SER A 68 -6.87 -3.09 -10.07
N ILE A 69 -7.08 -2.42 -8.94
CA ILE A 69 -8.41 -1.94 -8.53
C ILE A 69 -8.44 -0.40 -8.64
N HIS A 70 -9.60 0.20 -8.34
CA HIS A 70 -9.73 1.65 -8.37
C HIS A 70 -8.68 2.33 -7.48
N PRO A 71 -8.07 3.46 -7.92
CA PRO A 71 -7.15 4.22 -7.09
C PRO A 71 -7.76 4.59 -5.73
N GLY A 72 -6.92 4.64 -4.70
CA GLY A 72 -7.33 5.05 -3.36
C GLY A 72 -6.85 6.47 -3.09
N ARG A 73 -7.35 7.10 -2.02
CA ARG A 73 -6.76 8.33 -1.50
C ARG A 73 -5.50 7.99 -0.68
N THR A 74 -4.58 8.94 -0.57
CA THR A 74 -3.41 8.84 0.33
C THR A 74 -3.80 8.79 1.80
N ALA A 75 -4.84 9.54 2.19
CA ALA A 75 -5.38 9.49 3.54
C ALA A 75 -6.09 8.14 3.79
N MET A 76 -5.72 7.46 4.88
CA MET A 76 -6.38 6.21 5.26
C MET A 76 -7.83 6.52 5.62
N THR A 77 -8.75 5.87 4.92
CA THR A 77 -10.15 5.87 5.29
C THR A 77 -10.36 4.73 6.27
N GLU A 78 -11.09 5.01 7.35
CA GLU A 78 -11.53 3.97 8.28
C GLU A 78 -12.44 2.97 7.53
N ILE A 79 -12.05 1.70 7.55
CA ILE A 79 -12.81 0.62 6.92
C ILE A 79 -13.50 -0.14 8.04
N GLU A 80 -14.82 -0.06 8.07
CA GLU A 80 -15.65 -0.90 8.93
C GLU A 80 -16.08 -2.14 8.15
N VAL A 81 -15.76 -3.32 8.68
CA VAL A 81 -16.20 -4.59 8.11
C VAL A 81 -17.58 -4.91 8.67
N PHE A 82 -18.59 -4.82 7.81
CA PHE A 82 -19.93 -5.31 8.11
C PHE A 82 -19.99 -6.78 7.75
N GLU A 83 -20.05 -7.65 8.76
CA GLU A 83 -20.32 -9.06 8.55
C GLU A 83 -21.78 -9.20 8.09
N ALA A 84 -21.97 -9.45 6.80
CA ALA A 84 -23.20 -10.04 6.30
C ALA A 84 -23.19 -11.48 6.79
N GLY A 85 -23.92 -11.77 7.88
CA GLY A 85 -23.89 -13.07 8.57
C GLY A 85 -24.12 -14.28 7.67
N ASP A 86 -24.01 -15.48 8.26
CA ASP A 86 -24.12 -16.75 7.53
C ASP A 86 -25.29 -16.75 6.54
N GLN A 87 -25.01 -17.07 5.26
CA GLN A 87 -25.95 -17.26 4.11
C GLN A 87 -26.10 -16.13 3.07
N MET A 88 -25.26 -15.08 3.05
CA MET A 88 -25.41 -13.99 2.04
C MET A 88 -24.64 -14.17 0.73
N TRP A 89 -23.84 -15.24 0.60
CA TRP A 89 -23.09 -15.57 -0.62
C TRP A 89 -23.58 -16.90 -1.22
N ALA A 90 -24.81 -16.87 -1.72
CA ALA A 90 -25.36 -17.93 -2.57
C ALA A 90 -25.00 -17.69 -4.05
#